data_AF-A0A3P1W8V5-F1
#
_entry.id   AF-A0A3P1W8V5-F1
#
_cell.length_a   1.000
_cell.length_b   1.000
_cell.length_c   1.000
_cell.angle_alpha   90.00
_cell.angle_beta   90.00
_cell.angle_gamma   90.00
#
_symmetry.space_group_name_H-M   'P 1'
#
loop_
_entity.id
_entity.type
_entity.pdbx_description
1 polymer ?
#
loop_
_entity_poly.entity_id
_entity_poly.type
_entity_poly.pdbx_seq_one_letter_code
_entity_poly.pdbx_strand_id
1 'polypeptide(L)'
;MRLSKKVVSRTEELIHDGDYAGALALVDGLLAGSPQVPALHWYRSRCLMGLHRHDEARQCLAKVLEERPNFVPALMVRVKLARDTHERFDVEPLLRRVLVLEPERARAMYWLADTLLMRGDGHEREALALLDKSIALAPDLLKARNRRADFLLATAREIDASSEIVTDDKGQRSDKRKLEAALADFQFILQHKRTERAVMRAANALLRLGRKQEAAQLFDQMLEKIGGNDPKRDTLERLHPQTPPGHDAQSTASAWGGKLKKALKGTSPQATALRFAMQIYQAAFEPAPGLRKVDAKHLPPYQRKFADQCTKALQPLGFKCLDDAEAVHLSERDGQPALMRIFTHPTLGVFIARAYPPSLRQRLCGQLDTYVEGMAMLSNDVFMGVCRSSRDVLDFGGKAYRLDIVPPQAPLLEMVKRQRKHLGAAWKEFPGVHLIVPQDLTDLEEQWVRRNSARKAHRQALDYVTEEELRRLLGPQFEPLHAQVDALLEQLVQGRLP
;
A
#
# COMPACT_ATOMS: atom_id res chain seq x y z
N MET A 1 -25.13 47.89 35.39
CA MET A 1 -25.51 46.68 36.14
C MET A 1 -24.27 45.82 36.34
N ARG A 2 -23.76 45.70 37.58
CA ARG A 2 -22.59 44.85 37.86
C ARG A 2 -23.09 43.40 37.88
N LEU A 3 -22.72 42.61 36.87
CA LEU A 3 -22.77 41.15 36.99
C LEU A 3 -22.13 40.80 38.34
N SER A 4 -22.86 40.07 39.20
CA SER A 4 -22.32 39.67 40.50
C SER A 4 -21.05 38.87 40.22
N LYS A 5 -19.88 39.43 40.58
CA LYS A 5 -18.58 38.77 40.40
C LYS A 5 -18.59 37.34 40.92
N LYS A 6 -19.39 37.08 41.96
CA LYS A 6 -19.58 35.76 42.57
C LYS A 6 -20.25 34.75 41.63
N VAL A 7 -21.23 35.17 40.84
CA VAL A 7 -21.92 34.26 39.90
C VAL A 7 -21.04 33.99 38.68
N VAL A 8 -20.32 35.00 38.17
CA VAL A 8 -19.35 34.80 37.09
C VAL A 8 -18.22 33.86 37.51
N SER A 9 -17.64 34.06 38.71
CA SER A 9 -16.63 33.15 39.28
C SER A 9 -17.14 31.72 39.37
N ARG A 10 -18.36 31.54 39.90
CA ARG A 10 -18.98 30.21 40.00
C ARG A 10 -19.25 29.57 38.63
N THR A 11 -19.67 30.35 37.64
CA THR A 11 -19.81 29.86 36.27
C THR A 11 -18.47 29.43 35.69
N GLU A 12 -17.40 30.17 35.94
CA GLU A 12 -16.05 29.82 35.49
C GLU A 12 -15.51 28.56 36.16
N GLU A 13 -15.74 28.41 37.47
CA GLU A 13 -15.43 27.21 38.25
C GLU A 13 -16.16 25.99 37.67
N LEU A 14 -17.47 26.06 37.46
CA LEU A 14 -18.24 24.95 36.89
C LEU A 14 -17.81 24.59 35.46
N ILE A 15 -17.47 25.59 34.63
CA ILE A 15 -16.91 25.34 33.30
C ILE A 15 -15.54 24.67 33.39
N HIS A 16 -14.71 25.05 34.38
CA HIS A 16 -13.41 24.44 34.62
C HIS A 16 -13.55 22.97 35.07
N ASP A 17 -14.51 22.69 35.94
CA ASP A 17 -14.81 21.35 36.46
C ASP A 17 -15.52 20.46 35.42
N GLY A 18 -15.91 21.02 34.27
CA GLY A 18 -16.60 20.31 33.19
C GLY A 18 -18.11 20.14 33.41
N ASP A 19 -18.67 20.71 34.47
CA ASP A 19 -20.12 20.78 34.69
C ASP A 19 -20.75 21.90 33.83
N TYR A 20 -20.79 21.65 32.53
CA TYR A 20 -21.37 22.58 31.58
C TYR A 20 -22.88 22.73 31.74
N ALA A 21 -23.58 21.72 32.28
CA ALA A 21 -25.03 21.76 32.49
C ALA A 21 -25.38 22.69 33.67
N GLY A 22 -24.69 22.54 34.80
CA GLY A 22 -24.82 23.43 35.96
C GLY A 22 -24.42 24.87 35.61
N ALA A 23 -23.31 25.04 34.89
CA ALA A 23 -22.88 26.36 34.41
C ALA A 23 -23.92 26.99 33.47
N LEU A 24 -24.51 26.23 32.56
CA LEU A 24 -25.54 26.71 31.64
C LEU A 24 -26.80 27.16 32.41
N ALA A 25 -27.26 26.38 33.40
CA ALA A 25 -28.43 26.75 34.21
C ALA A 25 -28.24 28.08 34.95
N LEU A 26 -27.04 28.32 35.50
CA LEU A 26 -26.72 29.61 36.13
C LEU A 26 -26.75 30.77 35.13
N VAL A 27 -26.17 30.57 33.94
CA VAL A 27 -26.12 31.60 32.90
C VAL A 27 -27.49 31.91 32.31
N ASP A 28 -28.31 30.87 32.06
CA ASP A 28 -29.68 31.04 31.54
C ASP A 28 -30.57 31.78 32.56
N GLY A 29 -30.41 31.51 33.86
CA GLY A 29 -31.09 32.25 34.93
C GLY A 29 -30.72 33.74 34.94
N LEU A 30 -29.46 34.08 34.66
CA LEU A 30 -29.04 35.49 34.53
C LEU A 30 -29.58 36.14 33.25
N LEU A 31 -29.61 35.40 32.15
CA LEU A 31 -30.13 35.90 30.87
C LEU A 31 -31.63 36.18 30.90
N ALA A 32 -32.40 35.45 31.72
CA ALA A 32 -33.83 35.71 31.90
C ALA A 32 -34.13 37.14 32.40
N GLY A 33 -33.26 37.68 33.27
CA GLY A 33 -33.36 39.06 33.76
C GLY A 33 -32.54 40.08 32.96
N SER A 34 -31.70 39.64 32.02
CA SER A 34 -30.73 40.50 31.31
C SER A 34 -30.33 39.92 29.94
N PRO A 35 -31.26 39.87 28.97
CA PRO A 35 -31.08 39.12 27.73
C PRO A 35 -30.04 39.70 26.77
N GLN A 36 -29.63 40.98 26.94
CA GLN A 36 -28.74 41.69 26.02
C GLN A 36 -27.29 41.81 26.49
N VAL A 37 -26.89 41.08 27.54
CA VAL A 37 -25.51 41.20 28.08
C VAL A 37 -24.54 40.30 27.30
N PRO A 38 -23.58 40.86 26.52
CA PRO A 38 -22.70 40.03 25.67
C PRO A 38 -21.83 39.06 26.47
N ALA A 39 -21.40 39.46 27.67
CA ALA A 39 -20.62 38.58 28.54
C ALA A 39 -21.38 37.30 28.92
N LEU A 40 -22.71 37.37 29.11
CA LEU A 40 -23.53 36.19 29.41
C LEU A 40 -23.69 35.29 28.19
N HIS A 41 -23.89 35.85 26.99
CA HIS A 41 -23.88 35.06 25.75
C HIS A 41 -22.53 34.40 25.49
N TRP A 42 -21.43 35.04 25.89
CA TRP A 42 -20.10 34.43 25.85
C TRP A 42 -20.02 33.18 26.75
N TYR A 43 -20.37 33.28 28.04
CA TYR A 43 -20.37 32.10 28.92
C TYR A 43 -21.36 31.04 28.45
N ARG A 44 -22.56 31.44 28.02
CA ARG A 44 -23.58 30.52 27.47
C ARG A 44 -23.02 29.74 26.28
N SER A 45 -22.36 30.41 25.33
CA SER A 45 -21.76 29.73 24.18
C SER A 45 -20.69 28.71 24.58
N ARG A 46 -19.85 29.01 25.59
CA ARG A 46 -18.87 28.05 26.12
C ARG A 46 -19.52 26.82 26.73
N CYS A 47 -20.58 26.99 27.52
CA CYS A 47 -21.33 25.87 28.09
C CYS A 47 -21.96 25.01 27.00
N LEU A 48 -22.61 25.65 26.02
CA LEU A 48 -23.25 24.96 24.89
C LEU A 48 -22.24 24.22 24.01
N MET A 49 -21.03 24.76 23.83
CA MET A 49 -19.93 24.06 23.17
C MET A 49 -19.52 22.79 23.92
N GLY A 50 -19.42 22.85 25.25
CA GLY A 50 -19.12 21.68 26.09
C GLY A 50 -20.23 20.63 26.11
N LEU A 51 -21.49 21.05 25.90
CA LEU A 51 -22.67 20.17 25.80
C LEU A 51 -22.96 19.71 24.36
N HIS A 52 -22.10 20.00 23.39
CA HIS A 52 -22.30 19.69 21.97
C HIS A 52 -23.58 20.31 21.34
N ARG A 53 -24.14 21.35 21.96
CA ARG A 53 -25.29 22.12 21.46
C ARG A 53 -24.82 23.22 20.50
N HIS A 54 -24.25 22.80 19.39
CA HIS A 54 -23.49 23.65 18.46
C HIS A 54 -24.30 24.79 17.82
N ASP A 55 -25.57 24.56 17.46
CA ASP A 55 -26.40 25.57 16.82
C ASP A 55 -26.74 26.74 17.76
N GLU A 56 -27.06 26.42 19.01
CA GLU A 56 -27.31 27.46 20.02
C GLU A 56 -26.03 28.19 20.40
N ALA A 57 -24.89 27.49 20.46
CA ALA A 57 -23.59 28.13 20.67
C ALA A 57 -23.29 29.14 19.56
N ARG A 58 -23.61 28.79 18.30
CA ARG A 58 -23.45 29.68 17.14
C ARG A 58 -24.28 30.96 17.29
N GLN A 59 -25.54 30.85 17.70
CA GLN A 59 -26.43 32.00 17.93
C GLN A 59 -25.90 32.90 19.05
N CYS A 60 -25.43 32.32 20.15
CA CYS A 60 -24.83 33.09 21.24
C CYS A 60 -23.55 33.82 20.79
N LEU A 61 -22.68 33.15 20.02
CA LEU A 61 -21.47 33.79 19.49
C LEU A 61 -21.78 34.92 18.51
N ALA A 62 -22.83 34.79 17.70
CA ALA A 62 -23.28 35.86 16.81
C ALA A 62 -23.65 37.13 17.61
N LYS A 63 -24.45 37.00 18.67
CA LYS A 63 -24.80 38.12 19.56
C LYS A 63 -23.58 38.76 20.22
N VAL A 64 -22.60 37.96 20.63
CA VAL A 64 -21.35 38.48 21.21
C VAL A 64 -20.57 39.30 20.18
N LEU A 65 -20.50 38.82 18.94
CA LEU A 65 -19.71 39.44 17.87
C LEU A 65 -20.41 40.63 17.22
N GLU A 66 -21.75 40.71 17.27
CA GLU A 66 -22.51 41.91 16.89
C GLU A 66 -22.15 43.10 17.79
N GLU A 67 -22.15 42.89 19.11
CA GLU A 67 -21.87 43.93 20.10
C GLU A 67 -20.37 44.19 20.29
N ARG A 68 -19.55 43.14 20.20
CA ARG A 68 -18.09 43.20 20.40
C ARG A 68 -17.37 42.53 19.24
N PRO A 69 -17.28 43.21 18.09
CA PRO A 69 -16.79 42.58 16.86
C PRO A 69 -15.28 42.29 16.92
N ASN A 70 -14.52 42.98 17.79
CA ASN A 70 -13.10 42.74 18.04
C ASN A 70 -12.81 41.82 19.25
N PHE A 71 -13.82 41.10 19.79
CA PHE A 71 -13.58 40.23 20.93
C PHE A 71 -12.91 38.91 20.51
N VAL A 72 -11.57 38.89 20.54
CA VAL A 72 -10.73 37.78 20.07
C VAL A 72 -11.14 36.40 20.62
N PRO A 73 -11.47 36.23 21.92
CA PRO A 73 -11.94 34.95 22.43
C PRO A 73 -13.18 34.40 21.70
N ALA A 74 -14.18 35.25 21.40
CA ALA A 74 -15.36 34.83 20.65
C ALA A 74 -15.05 34.57 19.17
N LEU A 75 -14.19 35.37 18.53
CA LEU A 75 -13.72 35.11 17.17
C LEU A 75 -13.06 33.73 17.07
N MET A 76 -12.14 33.41 17.98
CA MET A 76 -11.44 32.13 18.01
C MET A 76 -12.38 30.95 18.29
N VAL A 77 -13.37 31.10 19.18
CA VAL A 77 -14.36 30.03 19.43
C VAL A 77 -15.29 29.86 18.23
N ARG A 78 -15.70 30.93 17.55
CA ARG A 78 -16.52 30.84 16.32
C ARG A 78 -15.77 30.11 15.20
N VAL A 79 -14.49 30.40 15.01
CA VAL A 79 -13.62 29.67 14.07
C VAL A 79 -13.50 28.20 14.47
N LYS A 80 -13.23 27.93 15.76
CA LYS A 80 -13.15 26.55 16.27
C LYS A 80 -14.44 25.78 16.02
N LEU A 81 -15.60 26.37 16.33
CA LEU A 81 -16.91 25.78 16.10
C LEU A 81 -17.10 25.42 14.63
N ALA A 82 -16.87 26.37 13.71
CA ALA A 82 -17.01 26.12 12.27
C ALA A 82 -16.15 24.94 11.80
N ARG A 83 -14.92 24.85 12.32
CA ARG A 83 -13.98 23.77 12.00
C ARG A 83 -14.37 22.42 12.59
N ASP A 84 -14.82 22.40 13.85
CA ASP A 84 -15.19 21.17 14.56
C ASP A 84 -16.50 20.56 14.01
N THR A 85 -17.41 21.39 13.48
CA THR A 85 -18.68 20.94 12.88
C THR A 85 -18.65 20.82 11.37
N HIS A 86 -17.48 21.01 10.73
CA HIS A 86 -17.33 21.06 9.27
C HIS A 86 -18.35 22.00 8.59
N GLU A 87 -18.66 23.12 9.23
CA GLU A 87 -19.59 24.11 8.72
C GLU A 87 -19.00 24.75 7.45
N ARG A 88 -19.81 24.89 6.38
CA ARG A 88 -19.44 25.66 5.19
C ARG A 88 -19.49 27.15 5.50
N PHE A 89 -18.52 27.62 6.28
CA PHE A 89 -18.39 29.00 6.72
C PHE A 89 -16.98 29.50 6.44
N ASP A 90 -16.88 30.67 5.79
CA ASP A 90 -15.58 31.29 5.54
C ASP A 90 -15.03 31.90 6.83
N VAL A 91 -14.06 31.19 7.42
CA VAL A 91 -13.37 31.61 8.65
C VAL A 91 -12.23 32.60 8.39
N GLU A 92 -11.83 32.81 7.13
CA GLU A 92 -10.67 33.64 6.79
C GLU A 92 -10.79 35.08 7.30
N PRO A 93 -11.93 35.80 7.12
CA PRO A 93 -12.05 37.17 7.60
C PRO A 93 -11.91 37.27 9.13
N LEU A 94 -12.43 36.27 9.86
CA LEU A 94 -12.30 36.21 11.32
C LEU A 94 -10.84 35.99 11.74
N LEU A 95 -10.13 35.10 11.05
CA LEU A 95 -8.73 34.78 11.33
C LEU A 95 -7.79 35.96 11.03
N ARG A 96 -7.99 36.63 9.89
CA ARG A 96 -7.24 37.85 9.55
C ARG A 96 -7.49 38.94 10.60
N ARG A 97 -8.74 39.12 11.03
CA ARG A 97 -9.08 40.06 12.11
C ARG A 97 -8.39 39.71 13.44
N VAL A 98 -8.36 38.43 13.81
CA VAL A 98 -7.63 37.97 15.01
C VAL A 98 -6.15 38.33 14.91
N LEU A 99 -5.50 38.14 13.77
CA LEU A 99 -4.08 38.45 13.60
C LEU A 99 -3.77 39.95 13.53
N VAL A 100 -4.74 40.80 13.19
CA VAL A 100 -4.60 42.26 13.35
C VAL A 100 -4.60 42.64 14.83
N LEU A 101 -5.47 42.01 15.63
CA LEU A 101 -5.63 42.31 17.06
C LEU A 101 -4.55 41.66 17.93
N GLU A 102 -4.13 40.45 17.58
CA GLU A 102 -3.10 39.67 18.27
C GLU A 102 -2.13 39.04 17.24
N PRO A 103 -1.12 39.80 16.79
CA PRO A 103 -0.21 39.38 15.71
C PRO A 103 0.61 38.12 16.01
N GLU A 104 0.84 37.79 17.28
CA GLU A 104 1.65 36.63 17.71
C GLU A 104 0.81 35.41 18.10
N ARG A 105 -0.47 35.38 17.74
CA ARG A 105 -1.34 34.25 18.08
C ARG A 105 -1.09 33.04 17.15
N ALA A 106 -0.11 32.22 17.50
CA ALA A 106 0.35 31.07 16.69
C ALA A 106 -0.77 30.15 16.18
N ARG A 107 -1.81 29.88 17.00
CA ARG A 107 -2.95 29.03 16.59
C ARG A 107 -3.80 29.67 15.49
N ALA A 108 -3.96 30.99 15.50
CA ALA A 108 -4.68 31.71 14.45
C ALA A 108 -3.89 31.72 13.13
N MET A 109 -2.55 31.87 13.20
CA MET A 109 -1.68 31.73 12.02
C MET A 109 -1.81 30.33 11.39
N TYR A 110 -1.77 29.27 12.21
CA TYR A 110 -1.96 27.90 11.74
C TYR A 110 -3.33 27.71 11.07
N TRP A 111 -4.42 28.16 11.69
CA TRP A 111 -5.76 28.03 11.11
C TRP A 111 -5.92 28.84 9.82
N LEU A 112 -5.33 30.04 9.75
CA LEU A 112 -5.37 30.85 8.53
C LEU A 112 -4.62 30.15 7.40
N ALA A 113 -3.39 29.71 7.66
CA ALA A 113 -2.61 28.97 6.69
C ALA A 113 -3.33 27.70 6.21
N ASP A 114 -3.92 26.94 7.12
CA ASP A 114 -4.69 25.75 6.78
C ASP A 114 -5.88 26.06 5.86
N THR A 115 -6.62 27.14 6.14
CA THR A 115 -7.71 27.64 5.31
C THR A 115 -7.24 28.05 3.93
N LEU A 116 -6.14 28.83 3.82
CA LEU A 116 -5.58 29.26 2.55
C LEU A 116 -5.13 28.08 1.68
N LEU A 117 -4.47 27.08 2.28
CA LEU A 117 -4.04 25.87 1.58
C LEU A 117 -5.20 24.97 1.14
N MET A 118 -6.35 25.00 1.82
CA MET A 118 -7.53 24.24 1.38
C MET A 118 -8.24 24.89 0.18
N ARG A 119 -8.14 26.20 0.02
CA ARG A 119 -8.74 26.92 -1.12
C ARG A 119 -7.98 26.67 -2.42
N GLY A 120 -6.64 26.62 -2.36
CA GLY A 120 -5.80 26.34 -3.54
C GLY A 120 -5.73 27.50 -4.54
N ASP A 121 -6.01 28.72 -4.09
CA ASP A 121 -6.15 29.92 -4.92
C ASP A 121 -4.83 30.74 -5.05
N GLY A 122 -3.64 30.11 -5.06
CA GLY A 122 -2.36 30.84 -5.25
C GLY A 122 -1.79 31.53 -3.99
N HIS A 123 -2.34 31.20 -2.81
CA HIS A 123 -1.93 31.80 -1.52
C HIS A 123 -0.91 30.92 -0.76
N GLU A 124 -0.23 30.00 -1.45
CA GLU A 124 0.65 29.00 -0.82
C GLU A 124 1.85 29.65 -0.11
N ARG A 125 2.41 30.71 -0.70
CA ARG A 125 3.54 31.45 -0.11
C ARG A 125 3.15 32.13 1.20
N GLU A 126 1.97 32.76 1.24
CA GLU A 126 1.45 33.37 2.47
C GLU A 126 1.22 32.30 3.54
N ALA A 127 0.59 31.18 3.16
CA ALA A 127 0.32 30.10 4.08
C ALA A 127 1.58 29.47 4.67
N LEU A 128 2.62 29.22 3.86
CA LEU A 128 3.90 28.72 4.34
C LEU A 128 4.56 29.70 5.32
N ALA A 129 4.59 31.00 5.00
CA ALA A 129 5.14 32.01 5.90
C ALA A 129 4.38 32.10 7.24
N LEU A 130 3.06 31.93 7.22
CA LEU A 130 2.23 31.85 8.44
C LEU A 130 2.53 30.58 9.26
N LEU A 131 2.73 29.43 8.60
CA LEU A 131 3.12 28.19 9.28
C LEU A 131 4.51 28.32 9.91
N ASP A 132 5.47 28.94 9.23
CA ASP A 132 6.82 29.16 9.76
C ASP A 132 6.78 30.01 11.03
N LYS A 133 6.04 31.13 11.01
CA LYS A 133 5.83 31.97 12.20
C LYS A 133 5.09 31.23 13.31
N SER A 134 4.07 30.45 12.98
CA SER A 134 3.32 29.63 13.94
C SER A 134 4.23 28.62 14.65
N ILE A 135 5.10 27.94 13.89
CA ILE A 135 6.06 26.96 14.40
C ILE A 135 7.12 27.61 15.29
N ALA A 136 7.58 28.82 14.93
CA ALA A 136 8.53 29.57 15.75
C ALA A 136 7.94 30.03 17.09
N LEU A 137 6.69 30.49 17.08
CA LEU A 137 6.01 31.01 18.28
C LEU A 137 5.48 29.89 19.20
N ALA A 138 5.05 28.76 18.63
CA ALA A 138 4.55 27.62 19.39
C ALA A 138 5.12 26.30 18.84
N PRO A 139 6.37 25.94 19.21
CA PRO A 139 7.01 24.71 18.73
C PRO A 139 6.30 23.42 19.16
N ASP A 140 5.46 23.46 20.20
CA ASP A 140 4.65 22.34 20.67
C ASP A 140 3.34 22.17 19.88
N LEU A 141 2.96 23.16 19.06
CA LEU A 141 1.80 23.08 18.17
C LEU A 141 2.11 22.19 16.95
N LEU A 142 2.22 20.88 17.19
CA LEU A 142 2.59 19.88 16.18
C LEU A 142 1.70 19.91 14.93
N LYS A 143 0.45 20.39 15.05
CA LYS A 143 -0.47 20.55 13.91
C LYS A 143 0.06 21.51 12.85
N ALA A 144 0.80 22.57 13.23
CA ALA A 144 1.39 23.51 12.29
C ALA A 144 2.49 22.85 11.45
N ARG A 145 3.44 22.15 12.10
CA ARG A 145 4.45 21.34 11.40
C ARG A 145 3.82 20.29 10.51
N ASN A 146 2.82 19.56 11.01
CA ASN A 146 2.17 18.51 10.24
C ASN A 146 1.52 19.08 8.96
N ARG A 147 0.91 20.26 9.05
CA ARG A 147 0.29 20.92 7.89
C ARG A 147 1.34 21.41 6.89
N ARG A 148 2.43 22.00 7.35
CA ARG A 148 3.55 22.43 6.50
C ARG A 148 4.17 21.22 5.78
N ALA A 149 4.47 20.16 6.52
CA ALA A 149 5.02 18.92 5.98
C ALA A 149 4.10 18.25 4.96
N ASP A 150 2.80 18.13 5.25
CA ASP A 150 1.82 17.55 4.33
C ASP A 150 1.74 18.35 3.02
N PHE A 151 1.80 19.68 3.09
CA PHE A 151 1.78 20.55 1.92
C PHE A 151 3.07 20.44 1.09
N LEU A 152 4.24 20.50 1.74
CA LEU A 152 5.53 20.35 1.08
C LEU A 152 5.68 18.98 0.43
N LEU A 153 5.23 17.92 1.10
CA LEU A 153 5.23 16.57 0.53
C LEU A 153 4.31 16.49 -0.70
N ALA A 154 3.11 17.06 -0.64
CA ALA A 154 2.17 17.04 -1.77
C ALA A 154 2.70 17.81 -3.00
N THR A 155 3.29 18.98 -2.77
CA THR A 155 3.80 19.88 -3.82
C THR A 155 5.25 19.62 -4.21
N ALA A 156 5.91 18.64 -3.61
CA ALA A 156 7.31 18.31 -3.93
C ALA A 156 7.52 17.84 -5.37
N ARG A 157 6.46 17.49 -6.13
CA ARG A 157 6.59 17.20 -7.57
C ARG A 157 6.58 18.46 -8.43
N GLU A 158 6.18 19.59 -7.89
CA GLU A 158 6.25 20.88 -8.56
C GLU A 158 7.69 21.38 -8.48
N ILE A 159 8.38 21.24 -9.60
CA ILE A 159 9.79 21.60 -9.79
C ILE A 159 9.83 22.91 -10.57
N ASP A 160 10.60 23.88 -10.08
CA ASP A 160 10.92 25.09 -10.80
C ASP A 160 12.39 25.08 -11.28
N ALA A 161 12.81 26.12 -12.00
CA ALA A 161 14.17 26.21 -12.53
C ALA A 161 15.26 26.28 -11.44
N SER A 162 14.89 26.62 -10.20
CA SER A 162 15.79 26.74 -9.04
C SER A 162 15.77 25.52 -8.12
N SER A 163 14.81 24.60 -8.31
CA SER A 163 14.68 23.38 -7.54
C SER A 163 15.91 22.48 -7.66
N GLU A 164 16.39 21.99 -6.53
CA GLU A 164 17.33 20.87 -6.49
C GLU A 164 16.54 19.58 -6.69
N ILE A 165 16.88 18.79 -7.72
CA ILE A 165 16.04 17.67 -8.15
C ILE A 165 16.60 16.35 -7.64
N VAL A 166 15.73 15.54 -7.07
CA VAL A 166 15.97 14.12 -6.79
C VAL A 166 15.05 13.26 -7.66
N THR A 167 15.55 12.10 -8.09
CA THR A 167 14.77 11.12 -8.85
C THR A 167 14.66 9.84 -8.04
N ASP A 168 13.44 9.38 -7.79
CA ASP A 168 13.21 8.12 -7.10
C ASP A 168 13.44 6.91 -8.01
N ASP A 169 13.40 5.69 -7.46
CA ASP A 169 13.62 4.46 -8.22
C ASP A 169 12.56 4.19 -9.30
N LYS A 170 11.44 4.92 -9.27
CA LYS A 170 10.40 4.88 -10.29
C LYS A 170 10.63 5.92 -11.39
N GLY A 171 11.78 6.59 -11.37
CA GLY A 171 12.12 7.65 -12.32
C GLY A 171 11.37 8.97 -12.07
N GLN A 172 10.67 9.11 -10.94
CA GLN A 172 9.89 10.31 -10.67
C GLN A 172 10.77 11.40 -10.06
N ARG A 173 10.69 12.59 -10.64
CA ARG A 173 11.46 13.76 -10.20
C ARG A 173 10.69 14.52 -9.12
N SER A 174 11.40 15.01 -8.11
CA SER A 174 10.83 15.86 -7.06
C SER A 174 11.86 16.92 -6.60
N ASP A 175 11.37 18.03 -6.06
CA ASP A 175 12.17 19.03 -5.37
C ASP A 175 12.67 18.44 -4.03
N LYS A 176 13.98 18.23 -3.97
CA LYS A 176 14.68 17.65 -2.82
C LYS A 176 14.55 18.52 -1.58
N ARG A 177 14.59 19.85 -1.70
CA ARG A 177 14.50 20.75 -0.54
C ARG A 177 13.13 20.68 0.12
N LYS A 178 12.06 20.61 -0.68
CA LYS A 178 10.70 20.41 -0.16
C LYS A 178 10.59 19.07 0.58
N LEU A 179 11.16 18.00 0.02
CA LEU A 179 11.16 16.67 0.66
C LEU A 179 11.94 16.64 1.97
N GLU A 180 13.14 17.21 2.03
CA GLU A 180 13.96 17.29 3.25
C GLU A 180 13.27 18.13 4.34
N ALA A 181 12.67 19.27 3.96
CA ALA A 181 11.92 20.10 4.89
C ALA A 181 10.68 19.39 5.46
N ALA A 182 9.93 18.67 4.61
CA ALA A 182 8.82 17.84 5.06
C ALA A 182 9.28 16.71 5.99
N LEU A 183 10.38 16.04 5.65
CA LEU A 183 10.96 14.97 6.47
C LEU A 183 11.38 15.48 7.85
N ALA A 184 12.06 16.63 7.92
CA ALA A 184 12.47 17.25 9.17
C ALA A 184 11.28 17.55 10.10
N ASP A 185 10.18 18.06 9.54
CA ASP A 185 8.95 18.30 10.30
C ASP A 185 8.31 16.99 10.81
N PHE A 186 8.24 15.94 9.97
CA PHE A 186 7.72 14.65 10.40
C PHE A 186 8.61 14.00 11.47
N GLN A 187 9.94 14.10 11.35
CA GLN A 187 10.87 13.61 12.37
C GLN A 187 10.67 14.34 13.71
N PHE A 188 10.51 15.67 13.69
CA PHE A 188 10.19 16.43 14.89
C PHE A 188 8.87 15.96 15.52
N ILE A 189 7.83 15.73 14.71
CA ILE A 189 6.54 15.22 15.19
C ILE A 189 6.73 13.84 15.83
N LEU A 190 7.51 12.95 15.21
CA LEU A 190 7.75 11.60 15.72
C LEU A 190 8.51 11.59 17.06
N GLN A 191 9.37 12.56 17.32
CA GLN A 191 10.06 12.73 18.61
C GLN A 191 9.10 13.13 19.74
N HIS A 192 8.04 13.90 19.44
CA HIS A 192 7.10 14.42 20.46
C HIS A 192 5.85 13.55 20.60
N LYS A 193 5.34 13.06 19.48
CA LYS A 193 4.15 12.23 19.40
C LYS A 193 4.28 11.25 18.24
N ARG A 194 4.71 10.03 18.55
CA ARG A 194 4.77 8.95 17.56
C ARG A 194 3.36 8.61 17.09
N THR A 195 3.05 8.95 15.85
CA THR A 195 1.78 8.58 15.21
C THR A 195 2.07 7.81 13.93
N GLU A 196 1.28 6.79 13.66
CA GLU A 196 1.34 5.98 12.43
C GLU A 196 1.33 6.87 11.18
N ARG A 197 0.42 7.85 11.12
CA ARG A 197 0.34 8.80 9.99
C ARG A 197 1.66 9.55 9.77
N ALA A 198 2.33 10.00 10.84
CA ALA A 198 3.63 10.67 10.70
C ALA A 198 4.73 9.70 10.25
N VAL A 199 4.72 8.44 10.70
CA VAL A 199 5.64 7.39 10.22
C VAL A 199 5.45 7.19 8.71
N MET A 200 4.21 6.99 8.28
CA MET A 200 3.87 6.78 6.87
C MET A 200 4.32 7.93 5.98
N ARG A 201 4.12 9.17 6.45
CA ARG A 201 4.44 10.38 5.68
C ARG A 201 5.95 10.65 5.64
N ALA A 202 6.67 10.42 6.73
CA ALA A 202 8.13 10.47 6.77
C ALA A 202 8.76 9.41 5.85
N ALA A 203 8.27 8.18 5.91
CA ALA A 203 8.75 7.10 5.04
C ALA A 203 8.52 7.41 3.55
N ASN A 204 7.36 7.99 3.19
CA ASN A 204 7.10 8.46 1.83
C ASN A 204 8.13 9.52 1.39
N ALA A 205 8.43 10.51 2.25
CA ALA A 205 9.46 11.50 1.95
C ALA A 205 10.84 10.84 1.73
N LEU A 206 11.24 9.91 2.60
CA LEU A 206 12.50 9.15 2.50
C LEU A 206 12.59 8.33 1.22
N LEU A 207 11.52 7.62 0.85
CA LEU A 207 11.44 6.84 -0.39
C LEU A 207 11.63 7.73 -1.62
N ARG A 208 10.97 8.89 -1.65
CA ARG A 208 11.12 9.86 -2.75
C ARG A 208 12.49 10.54 -2.78
N LEU A 209 13.20 10.55 -1.65
CA LEU A 209 14.61 10.96 -1.56
C LEU A 209 15.58 9.83 -1.95
N GLY A 210 15.10 8.62 -2.25
CA GLY A 210 15.94 7.44 -2.51
C GLY A 210 16.55 6.82 -1.24
N ARG A 211 16.17 7.29 -0.04
CA ARG A 211 16.68 6.84 1.27
C ARG A 211 15.90 5.63 1.79
N LYS A 212 15.92 4.54 1.02
CA LYS A 212 15.17 3.30 1.31
C LYS A 212 15.52 2.67 2.65
N GLN A 213 16.80 2.66 3.03
CA GLN A 213 17.24 2.05 4.29
C GLN A 213 16.69 2.80 5.50
N GLU A 214 16.71 4.14 5.47
CA GLU A 214 16.13 4.96 6.54
C GLU A 214 14.61 4.79 6.60
N ALA A 215 13.93 4.67 5.45
CA ALA A 215 12.50 4.38 5.43
C ALA A 215 12.19 3.02 6.08
N ALA A 216 12.99 1.99 5.79
CA ALA A 216 12.85 0.65 6.37
C ALA A 216 13.01 0.68 7.89
N GLN A 217 14.09 1.30 8.39
CA GLN A 217 14.31 1.48 9.83
C GLN A 217 13.13 2.17 10.53
N LEU A 218 12.51 3.18 9.88
CA LEU A 218 11.37 3.88 10.44
C LEU A 218 10.14 2.96 10.60
N PHE A 219 9.92 2.07 9.64
CA PHE A 219 8.86 1.07 9.69
C PHE A 219 9.16 -0.03 10.72
N ASP A 220 10.38 -0.58 10.74
CA ASP A 220 10.81 -1.60 11.70
C ASP A 220 10.57 -1.15 13.14
N GLN A 221 11.01 0.07 13.48
CA GLN A 221 10.80 0.63 14.82
C GLN A 221 9.32 0.86 15.17
N MET A 222 8.43 0.95 14.19
CA MET A 222 6.98 1.02 14.41
C MET A 222 6.39 -0.39 14.57
N LEU A 223 6.83 -1.34 13.74
CA LEU A 223 6.42 -2.75 13.77
C LEU A 223 6.82 -3.44 15.09
N GLU A 224 7.94 -3.05 15.70
CA GLU A 224 8.36 -3.54 17.02
C GLU A 224 7.40 -3.11 18.15
N LYS A 225 6.71 -1.96 17.99
CA LYS A 225 5.87 -1.38 19.05
C LYS A 225 4.39 -1.74 18.93
N ILE A 226 3.96 -2.23 17.78
CA ILE A 226 2.59 -2.70 17.56
C ILE A 226 2.52 -4.21 17.77
N GLY A 227 1.47 -4.68 18.44
CA GLY A 227 1.26 -6.10 18.67
C GLY A 227 1.10 -6.88 17.36
N GLY A 228 1.43 -8.18 17.36
CA GLY A 228 1.32 -9.05 16.18
C GLY A 228 -0.09 -9.12 15.56
N ASN A 229 -1.13 -8.89 16.35
CA ASN A 229 -2.54 -8.89 15.91
C ASN A 229 -3.09 -7.48 15.62
N ASP A 230 -2.25 -6.43 15.63
CA ASP A 230 -2.71 -5.08 15.33
C ASP A 230 -3.14 -5.00 13.86
N PRO A 231 -4.39 -4.59 13.54
CA PRO A 231 -4.90 -4.54 12.18
C PRO A 231 -4.09 -3.62 11.26
N LYS A 232 -3.23 -2.77 11.82
CA LYS A 232 -2.38 -1.82 11.08
C LYS A 232 -1.02 -2.42 10.73
N ARG A 233 -0.63 -3.54 11.35
CA ARG A 233 0.63 -4.23 11.10
C ARG A 233 0.79 -4.63 9.64
N ASP A 234 -0.25 -5.22 9.06
CA ASP A 234 -0.30 -5.57 7.62
C ASP A 234 -0.03 -4.36 6.73
N THR A 235 -0.59 -3.18 7.06
CA THR A 235 -0.37 -1.97 6.27
C THR A 235 1.07 -1.47 6.34
N LEU A 236 1.69 -1.53 7.52
CA LEU A 236 3.07 -1.12 7.74
C LEU A 236 4.07 -2.12 7.12
N GLU A 237 3.79 -3.42 7.21
CA GLU A 237 4.58 -4.47 6.56
C GLU A 237 4.48 -4.35 5.02
N ARG A 238 3.30 -4.07 4.45
CA ARG A 238 3.15 -3.82 3.00
C ARG A 238 3.96 -2.64 2.48
N LEU A 239 4.01 -1.56 3.26
CA LEU A 239 4.64 -0.30 2.83
C LEU A 239 6.14 -0.25 3.18
N HIS A 240 6.65 -1.29 3.83
CA HIS A 240 8.05 -1.43 4.17
C HIS A 240 8.92 -1.58 2.90
N PRO A 241 10.00 -0.80 2.71
CA PRO A 241 10.79 -0.74 1.48
C PRO A 241 11.54 -2.04 1.10
N GLN A 242 11.79 -2.90 2.09
CA GLN A 242 12.37 -4.24 1.89
C GLN A 242 11.30 -5.32 1.67
N THR A 243 10.02 -4.96 1.73
CA THR A 243 8.95 -5.90 1.38
C THR A 243 9.04 -6.17 -0.11
N PRO A 244 9.24 -7.43 -0.53
CA PRO A 244 9.42 -7.73 -1.94
C PRO A 244 8.23 -7.20 -2.75
N PRO A 245 8.47 -6.61 -3.95
CA PRO A 245 7.40 -6.17 -4.85
C PRO A 245 6.63 -7.40 -5.33
N GLY A 246 5.68 -7.84 -4.52
CA GLY A 246 5.06 -9.16 -4.60
C GLY A 246 4.06 -9.44 -3.48
N HIS A 247 4.13 -8.71 -2.35
CA HIS A 247 3.09 -8.72 -1.31
C HIS A 247 1.74 -8.12 -1.78
N ASP A 248 1.73 -7.47 -2.95
CA ASP A 248 0.57 -6.80 -3.54
C ASP A 248 -0.46 -7.73 -4.19
N ALA A 249 -0.04 -8.86 -4.79
CA ALA A 249 -0.99 -9.76 -5.45
C ALA A 249 -1.86 -10.57 -4.45
N GLN A 250 -1.44 -10.62 -3.18
CA GLN A 250 -2.20 -11.26 -2.12
C GLN A 250 -3.03 -10.31 -1.28
N SER A 251 -2.59 -9.05 -1.17
CA SER A 251 -3.38 -7.96 -0.60
C SER A 251 -4.58 -7.59 -1.48
N THR A 252 -4.47 -7.68 -2.81
CA THR A 252 -5.65 -7.53 -3.69
C THR A 252 -6.59 -8.72 -3.53
N ALA A 253 -6.07 -9.95 -3.47
CA ALA A 253 -6.90 -11.13 -3.19
C ALA A 253 -7.56 -11.14 -1.79
N SER A 254 -6.92 -10.56 -0.77
CA SER A 254 -7.48 -10.45 0.60
C SER A 254 -8.43 -9.24 0.74
N ALA A 255 -8.13 -8.10 0.10
CA ALA A 255 -8.99 -6.92 0.04
C ALA A 255 -10.27 -7.16 -0.79
N TRP A 256 -10.21 -8.05 -1.79
CA TRP A 256 -11.38 -8.46 -2.59
C TRP A 256 -12.31 -9.44 -1.86
N GLY A 257 -11.93 -9.95 -0.68
CA GLY A 257 -12.80 -10.50 0.36
C GLY A 257 -13.97 -11.41 -0.07
N GLY A 258 -15.00 -11.47 0.76
CA GLY A 258 -16.18 -12.32 0.55
C GLY A 258 -17.01 -11.97 -0.70
N LYS A 259 -16.91 -10.74 -1.22
CA LYS A 259 -17.64 -10.29 -2.42
C LYS A 259 -17.13 -10.93 -3.70
N LEU A 260 -15.80 -10.96 -3.91
CA LEU A 260 -15.23 -11.61 -5.09
C LEU A 260 -15.40 -13.13 -5.02
N LYS A 261 -15.23 -13.75 -3.84
CA LYS A 261 -15.54 -15.19 -3.63
C LYS A 261 -17.01 -15.53 -3.93
N LYS A 262 -17.95 -14.63 -3.64
CA LYS A 262 -19.39 -14.80 -3.96
C LYS A 262 -19.65 -14.59 -5.45
N ALA A 263 -19.04 -13.58 -6.08
CA ALA A 263 -19.14 -13.30 -7.51
C ALA A 263 -18.60 -14.46 -8.37
N LEU A 264 -17.44 -15.03 -7.99
CA LEU A 264 -16.80 -16.16 -8.69
C LEU A 264 -17.58 -17.48 -8.57
N LYS A 265 -18.45 -17.61 -7.55
CA LYS A 265 -19.33 -18.79 -7.35
C LYS A 265 -20.59 -18.76 -8.23
N GLY A 266 -20.92 -17.62 -8.85
CA GLY A 266 -22.07 -17.50 -9.74
C GLY A 266 -21.92 -18.29 -11.04
N THR A 267 -23.04 -18.64 -11.66
CA THR A 267 -23.12 -19.24 -13.00
C THR A 267 -23.51 -18.23 -14.08
N SER A 268 -23.66 -16.95 -13.74
CA SER A 268 -24.01 -15.90 -14.70
C SER A 268 -22.89 -15.65 -15.72
N PRO A 269 -23.21 -15.12 -16.92
CA PRO A 269 -22.22 -14.70 -17.90
C PRO A 269 -21.16 -13.76 -17.32
N GLN A 270 -21.58 -12.81 -16.46
CA GLN A 270 -20.68 -11.88 -15.77
C GLN A 270 -19.74 -12.59 -14.79
N ALA A 271 -20.22 -13.59 -14.05
CA ALA A 271 -19.38 -14.41 -13.17
C ALA A 271 -18.35 -15.24 -13.96
N THR A 272 -18.75 -15.72 -15.14
CA THR A 272 -17.87 -16.44 -16.06
C THR A 272 -16.81 -15.51 -16.66
N ALA A 273 -17.20 -14.32 -17.14
CA ALA A 273 -16.26 -13.31 -17.62
C ALA A 273 -15.26 -12.89 -16.54
N LEU A 274 -15.73 -12.68 -15.31
CA LEU A 274 -14.86 -12.37 -14.16
C LEU A 274 -13.86 -13.49 -13.85
N ARG A 275 -14.25 -14.77 -13.98
CA ARG A 275 -13.31 -15.89 -13.81
C ARG A 275 -12.19 -15.86 -14.84
N PHE A 276 -12.51 -15.61 -16.11
CA PHE A 276 -11.50 -15.50 -17.17
C PHE A 276 -10.61 -14.26 -16.97
N ALA A 277 -11.18 -13.10 -16.67
CA ALA A 277 -10.43 -11.89 -16.37
C ALA A 277 -9.48 -12.08 -15.18
N MET A 278 -9.94 -12.73 -14.10
CA MET A 278 -9.11 -13.08 -12.95
C MET A 278 -7.99 -14.08 -13.31
N GLN A 279 -8.27 -15.04 -14.19
CA GLN A 279 -7.27 -16.01 -14.63
C GLN A 279 -6.15 -15.34 -15.44
N ILE A 280 -6.51 -14.40 -16.32
CA ILE A 280 -5.55 -13.58 -17.09
C ILE A 280 -4.76 -12.67 -16.14
N TYR A 281 -5.45 -11.98 -15.23
CA TYR A 281 -4.83 -11.12 -14.23
C TYR A 281 -3.82 -11.90 -13.36
N GLN A 282 -4.21 -13.05 -12.83
CA GLN A 282 -3.31 -13.88 -12.00
C GLN A 282 -2.11 -14.39 -12.79
N ALA A 283 -2.29 -14.73 -14.07
CA ALA A 283 -1.18 -15.13 -14.93
C ALA A 283 -0.21 -13.96 -15.21
N ALA A 284 -0.72 -12.74 -15.35
CA ALA A 284 0.09 -11.54 -15.59
C ALA A 284 0.76 -10.97 -14.33
N PHE A 285 0.17 -11.21 -13.15
CA PHE A 285 0.60 -10.68 -11.85
C PHE A 285 0.93 -11.80 -10.86
N GLU A 286 1.77 -12.75 -11.29
CA GLU A 286 2.20 -13.87 -10.45
C GLU A 286 3.02 -13.36 -9.24
N PRO A 287 2.60 -13.61 -7.99
CA PRO A 287 3.35 -13.19 -6.80
C PRO A 287 4.69 -13.90 -6.69
N ALA A 288 5.53 -13.36 -5.80
CA ALA A 288 6.69 -14.08 -5.31
C ALA A 288 6.23 -15.40 -4.64
N PRO A 289 6.92 -16.54 -4.89
CA PRO A 289 6.51 -17.83 -4.32
C PRO A 289 6.67 -17.90 -2.80
N GLY A 290 7.54 -17.09 -2.20
CA GLY A 290 7.85 -17.11 -0.77
C GLY A 290 8.40 -18.47 -0.35
N LEU A 291 9.53 -18.86 -0.95
CA LEU A 291 10.16 -20.14 -0.70
C LEU A 291 10.60 -20.27 0.76
N ARG A 292 10.11 -21.31 1.41
CA ARG A 292 10.46 -21.70 2.77
C ARG A 292 11.12 -23.06 2.75
N LYS A 293 12.29 -23.17 3.37
CA LYS A 293 12.97 -24.45 3.55
C LYS A 293 12.11 -25.43 4.36
N VAL A 294 12.08 -26.69 3.95
CA VAL A 294 11.33 -27.76 4.61
C VAL A 294 12.19 -29.02 4.78
N ASP A 295 12.00 -29.75 5.87
CA ASP A 295 12.58 -31.09 6.00
C ASP A 295 11.66 -32.11 5.32
N ALA A 296 12.12 -32.67 4.20
CA ALA A 296 11.36 -33.64 3.42
C ALA A 296 10.90 -34.84 4.23
N LYS A 297 11.56 -35.23 5.34
CA LYS A 297 11.15 -36.38 6.17
C LYS A 297 9.72 -36.26 6.70
N HIS A 298 9.24 -35.03 6.90
CA HIS A 298 7.90 -34.76 7.42
C HIS A 298 6.83 -34.62 6.32
N LEU A 299 7.20 -34.73 5.04
CA LEU A 299 6.29 -34.54 3.90
C LEU A 299 5.73 -35.87 3.38
N PRO A 300 4.60 -35.88 2.66
CA PRO A 300 3.95 -37.13 2.24
C PRO A 300 4.88 -38.10 1.46
N PRO A 301 4.83 -39.43 1.72
CA PRO A 301 5.76 -40.39 1.12
C PRO A 301 5.81 -40.41 -0.41
N TYR A 302 4.68 -40.16 -1.07
CA TYR A 302 4.62 -40.14 -2.55
C TYR A 302 5.43 -38.98 -3.14
N GLN A 303 5.46 -37.82 -2.45
CA GLN A 303 6.25 -36.67 -2.88
C GLN A 303 7.74 -36.94 -2.72
N ARG A 304 8.15 -37.52 -1.58
CA ARG A 304 9.54 -37.92 -1.33
C ARG A 304 10.02 -38.94 -2.36
N LYS A 305 9.22 -39.98 -2.62
CA LYS A 305 9.54 -41.03 -3.60
C LYS A 305 9.76 -40.43 -4.99
N PHE A 306 8.93 -39.47 -5.41
CA PHE A 306 9.11 -38.78 -6.68
C PHE A 306 10.38 -37.90 -6.68
N ALA A 307 10.61 -37.12 -5.63
CA ALA A 307 11.81 -36.29 -5.50
C ALA A 307 13.11 -37.12 -5.52
N ASP A 308 13.10 -38.31 -4.90
CA ASP A 308 14.22 -39.25 -4.92
C ASP A 308 14.43 -39.87 -6.31
N GLN A 309 13.35 -40.16 -7.05
CA GLN A 309 13.44 -40.58 -8.45
C GLN A 309 14.09 -39.50 -9.32
N CYS A 310 13.70 -38.23 -9.15
CA CYS A 310 14.32 -37.12 -9.85
C CYS A 310 15.80 -36.97 -9.48
N THR A 311 16.14 -37.15 -8.19
CA THR A 311 17.53 -37.11 -7.70
C THR A 311 18.38 -38.17 -8.41
N LYS A 312 17.92 -39.43 -8.45
CA LYS A 312 18.61 -40.53 -9.14
C LYS A 312 18.80 -40.28 -10.63
N ALA A 313 17.89 -39.57 -11.28
CA ALA A 313 17.96 -39.27 -12.70
C ALA A 313 18.85 -38.07 -13.03
N LEU A 314 18.87 -37.03 -12.18
CA LEU A 314 19.58 -35.78 -12.44
C LEU A 314 21.02 -35.77 -11.90
N GLN A 315 21.28 -36.45 -10.78
CA GLN A 315 22.61 -36.48 -10.17
C GLN A 315 23.71 -37.04 -11.09
N PRO A 316 23.50 -38.14 -11.85
CA PRO A 316 24.49 -38.62 -12.83
C PRO A 316 24.74 -37.64 -13.98
N LEU A 317 23.83 -36.69 -14.19
CA LEU A 317 23.95 -35.64 -15.21
C LEU A 317 24.66 -34.38 -14.68
N GLY A 318 25.18 -34.41 -13.45
CA GLY A 318 25.95 -33.32 -12.83
C GLY A 318 25.12 -32.35 -11.99
N PHE A 319 23.82 -32.58 -11.82
CA PHE A 319 22.98 -31.75 -10.96
C PHE A 319 23.25 -32.05 -9.48
N LYS A 320 23.17 -31.01 -8.65
CA LYS A 320 23.24 -31.12 -7.19
C LYS A 320 21.92 -30.69 -6.58
N CYS A 321 21.49 -31.35 -5.50
CA CYS A 321 20.36 -30.86 -4.72
C CYS A 321 20.77 -29.56 -4.05
N LEU A 322 20.00 -28.48 -4.27
CA LEU A 322 20.18 -27.20 -3.59
C LEU A 322 19.50 -27.25 -2.23
N ASP A 323 18.20 -27.48 -2.23
CA ASP A 323 17.39 -27.62 -1.02
C ASP A 323 16.02 -28.27 -1.31
N ASP A 324 15.34 -28.63 -0.23
CA ASP A 324 13.92 -28.96 -0.23
C ASP A 324 13.14 -27.75 0.30
N ALA A 325 12.17 -27.26 -0.48
CA ALA A 325 11.43 -26.06 -0.18
C ALA A 325 9.92 -26.23 -0.40
N GLU A 326 9.17 -25.28 0.12
CA GLU A 326 7.74 -25.09 -0.10
C GLU A 326 7.47 -23.60 -0.36
N ALA A 327 6.66 -23.29 -1.37
CA ALA A 327 6.12 -21.93 -1.57
C ALA A 327 4.89 -21.72 -0.68
N VAL A 328 4.73 -20.52 -0.09
CA VAL A 328 3.80 -20.23 1.03
C VAL A 328 2.37 -20.73 0.81
N HIS A 329 1.87 -20.73 -0.43
CA HIS A 329 0.45 -21.02 -0.73
C HIS A 329 0.19 -22.45 -1.21
N LEU A 330 1.23 -23.25 -1.40
CA LEU A 330 1.07 -24.58 -1.97
C LEU A 330 0.36 -25.53 -1.02
N SER A 331 0.70 -25.46 0.26
CA SER A 331 0.07 -26.24 1.32
C SER A 331 -1.44 -26.01 1.40
N GLU A 332 -1.85 -24.74 1.43
CA GLU A 332 -3.25 -24.34 1.53
C GLU A 332 -4.04 -24.74 0.29
N ARG A 333 -3.45 -24.52 -0.90
CA ARG A 333 -4.08 -24.87 -2.18
C ARG A 333 -4.29 -26.38 -2.33
N ASP A 334 -3.30 -27.17 -1.94
CA ASP A 334 -3.32 -28.62 -2.09
C ASP A 334 -3.97 -29.34 -0.90
N GLY A 335 -4.30 -28.60 0.17
CA GLY A 335 -4.84 -29.13 1.43
C GLY A 335 -3.87 -30.03 2.19
N GLN A 336 -2.57 -29.98 1.88
CA GLN A 336 -1.53 -30.78 2.52
C GLN A 336 -0.13 -30.20 2.26
N PRO A 337 0.87 -30.49 3.10
CA PRO A 337 2.27 -30.09 2.89
C PRO A 337 2.80 -30.45 1.49
N ALA A 338 3.50 -29.51 0.85
CA ALA A 338 3.97 -29.64 -0.52
C ALA A 338 5.50 -29.55 -0.61
N LEU A 339 6.13 -30.62 -1.10
CA LEU A 339 7.56 -30.69 -1.39
C LEU A 339 7.87 -30.16 -2.80
N MET A 340 8.79 -29.22 -2.87
CA MET A 340 9.54 -28.88 -4.09
C MET A 340 11.01 -29.20 -3.85
N ARG A 341 11.54 -30.19 -4.57
CA ARG A 341 12.98 -30.46 -4.55
C ARG A 341 13.67 -29.67 -5.66
N ILE A 342 14.69 -28.93 -5.28
CA ILE A 342 15.40 -28.00 -6.16
C ILE A 342 16.79 -28.54 -6.45
N PHE A 343 17.17 -28.51 -7.73
CA PHE A 343 18.45 -28.99 -8.23
C PHE A 343 19.16 -27.87 -8.99
N THR A 344 20.47 -27.72 -8.81
CA THR A 344 21.29 -26.75 -9.57
C THR A 344 22.33 -27.45 -10.42
N HIS A 345 22.67 -26.83 -11.55
CA HIS A 345 23.74 -27.27 -12.45
C HIS A 345 24.48 -26.04 -13.00
N PRO A 346 25.83 -26.03 -12.98
CA PRO A 346 26.63 -24.84 -13.29
C PRO A 346 26.42 -24.29 -14.71
N THR A 347 25.99 -25.13 -15.65
CA THR A 347 25.77 -24.73 -17.05
C THR A 347 24.33 -24.94 -17.56
N LEU A 348 23.42 -25.40 -16.71
CA LEU A 348 22.03 -25.70 -17.11
C LEU A 348 20.98 -24.99 -16.27
N GLY A 349 21.38 -24.41 -15.14
CA GLY A 349 20.52 -23.61 -14.27
C GLY A 349 19.91 -24.45 -13.18
N VAL A 350 18.61 -24.28 -12.98
CA VAL A 350 17.84 -24.86 -11.89
C VAL A 350 16.82 -25.84 -12.45
N PHE A 351 16.62 -26.97 -11.79
CA PHE A 351 15.49 -27.86 -12.02
C PHE A 351 14.68 -27.97 -10.75
N ILE A 352 13.36 -27.85 -10.85
CA ILE A 352 12.44 -27.96 -9.73
C ILE A 352 11.52 -29.14 -10.01
N ALA A 353 11.36 -30.02 -9.03
CA ALA A 353 10.51 -31.20 -9.13
C ALA A 353 9.49 -31.29 -8.00
N ARG A 354 8.25 -31.63 -8.34
CA ARG A 354 7.14 -31.82 -7.40
C ARG A 354 6.14 -32.87 -7.90
N ALA A 355 5.49 -33.56 -6.97
CA ALA A 355 4.31 -34.38 -7.24
C ALA A 355 3.03 -33.73 -6.66
N TYR A 356 1.92 -33.83 -7.37
CA TYR A 356 0.62 -33.37 -6.90
C TYR A 356 -0.09 -34.44 -6.06
N PRO A 357 -1.04 -34.03 -5.19
CA PRO A 357 -1.93 -34.95 -4.49
C PRO A 357 -2.61 -35.93 -5.46
N PRO A 358 -2.47 -37.25 -5.27
CA PRO A 358 -3.08 -38.22 -6.18
C PRO A 358 -4.60 -38.28 -5.97
N SER A 359 -5.33 -38.15 -7.08
CA SER A 359 -6.76 -38.47 -7.16
C SER A 359 -7.02 -39.95 -6.87
N LEU A 360 -8.28 -40.31 -6.60
CA LEU A 360 -8.66 -41.69 -6.32
C LEU A 360 -8.23 -42.65 -7.44
N ARG A 361 -8.41 -42.24 -8.70
CA ARG A 361 -7.99 -43.00 -9.88
C ARG A 361 -6.47 -43.20 -9.92
N GLN A 362 -5.70 -42.15 -9.61
CA GLN A 362 -4.23 -42.18 -9.62
C GLN A 362 -3.65 -43.07 -8.51
N ARG A 363 -4.32 -43.14 -7.36
CA ARG A 363 -3.95 -44.09 -6.29
C ARG A 363 -4.13 -45.55 -6.74
N LEU A 364 -5.13 -45.83 -7.58
CA LEU A 364 -5.40 -47.17 -8.11
C LEU A 364 -4.45 -47.55 -9.26
N CYS A 365 -4.15 -46.64 -10.19
CA CYS A 365 -3.28 -46.93 -11.34
C CYS A 365 -1.79 -46.70 -11.08
N GLY A 366 -1.42 -46.11 -9.94
CA GLY A 366 -0.02 -45.83 -9.57
C GLY A 366 0.66 -44.69 -10.33
N GLN A 367 -0.08 -43.96 -11.17
CA GLN A 367 0.44 -42.85 -11.98
C GLN A 367 0.20 -41.52 -11.26
N LEU A 368 1.27 -40.84 -10.87
CA LEU A 368 1.20 -39.52 -10.22
C LEU A 368 1.19 -38.40 -11.26
N ASP A 369 0.40 -37.36 -11.01
CA ASP A 369 0.61 -36.08 -11.67
C ASP A 369 1.86 -35.41 -11.09
N THR A 370 2.74 -34.98 -11.97
CA THR A 370 4.03 -34.41 -11.58
C THR A 370 4.28 -33.10 -12.30
N TYR A 371 5.07 -32.26 -11.66
CA TYR A 371 5.56 -31.01 -12.21
C TYR A 371 7.08 -31.05 -12.19
N VAL A 372 7.67 -30.79 -13.35
CA VAL A 372 9.11 -30.57 -13.47
C VAL A 372 9.33 -29.38 -14.38
N GLU A 373 10.10 -28.42 -13.90
CA GLU A 373 10.50 -27.23 -14.63
C GLU A 373 12.02 -27.07 -14.53
N GLY A 374 12.68 -26.91 -15.67
CA GLY A 374 14.04 -26.40 -15.77
C GLY A 374 14.00 -24.91 -16.06
N MET A 375 14.81 -24.13 -15.35
CA MET A 375 14.92 -22.68 -15.48
C MET A 375 16.38 -22.25 -15.58
N ALA A 376 16.63 -21.23 -16.37
CA ALA A 376 17.93 -20.60 -16.51
C ALA A 376 17.75 -19.09 -16.62
N MET A 377 18.49 -18.35 -15.79
CA MET A 377 18.60 -16.90 -15.88
C MET A 377 19.98 -16.55 -16.44
N LEU A 378 20.00 -15.77 -17.52
CA LEU A 378 21.20 -15.25 -18.11
C LEU A 378 21.56 -13.87 -17.51
N SER A 379 22.83 -13.48 -17.56
CA SER A 379 23.34 -12.23 -16.97
C SER A 379 22.81 -10.94 -17.62
N ASN A 380 22.05 -11.06 -18.70
CA ASN A 380 21.33 -9.98 -19.38
C ASN A 380 19.81 -10.02 -19.10
N ASP A 381 19.40 -10.67 -18.01
CA ASP A 381 18.00 -10.85 -17.59
C ASP A 381 17.11 -11.57 -18.62
N VAL A 382 17.70 -12.39 -19.50
CA VAL A 382 16.94 -13.32 -20.35
C VAL A 382 16.69 -14.61 -19.59
N PHE A 383 15.42 -15.00 -19.52
CA PHE A 383 14.96 -16.22 -18.87
C PHE A 383 14.62 -17.28 -19.89
N MET A 384 15.03 -18.51 -19.60
CA MET A 384 14.67 -19.65 -20.42
C MET A 384 14.31 -20.85 -19.57
N GLY A 385 13.39 -21.67 -20.06
CA GLY A 385 13.04 -22.88 -19.36
C GLY A 385 12.50 -24.00 -20.24
N VAL A 386 12.40 -25.16 -19.61
CA VAL A 386 11.73 -26.34 -20.15
C VAL A 386 10.78 -26.87 -19.10
N CYS A 387 9.51 -27.05 -19.43
CA CYS A 387 8.50 -27.48 -18.46
C CYS A 387 7.70 -28.67 -18.99
N ARG A 388 7.45 -29.65 -18.12
CA ARG A 388 6.45 -30.69 -18.39
C ARG A 388 5.07 -30.05 -18.25
N SER A 389 4.39 -29.84 -19.38
CA SER A 389 3.09 -29.17 -19.48
C SER A 389 3.02 -27.81 -18.78
N SER A 390 2.79 -26.73 -19.53
CA SER A 390 2.43 -25.47 -18.87
C SER A 390 0.95 -25.47 -18.49
N ARG A 391 0.66 -24.99 -17.27
CA ARG A 391 -0.71 -24.61 -16.85
C ARG A 391 -0.99 -23.13 -17.10
N ASP A 392 -0.03 -22.40 -17.66
CA ASP A 392 -0.23 -21.02 -18.05
C ASP A 392 -1.26 -20.96 -19.18
N VAL A 393 -2.23 -20.06 -19.01
CA VAL A 393 -3.24 -19.79 -20.05
C VAL A 393 -2.74 -18.83 -21.14
N LEU A 394 -1.69 -18.09 -20.84
CA LEU A 394 -1.07 -17.09 -21.70
C LEU A 394 0.28 -17.60 -22.20
N ASP A 395 0.66 -17.20 -23.40
CA ASP A 395 1.99 -17.45 -23.93
C ASP A 395 2.93 -16.33 -23.48
N PHE A 396 3.99 -16.63 -22.73
CA PHE A 396 4.94 -15.61 -22.27
C PHE A 396 6.15 -15.45 -23.20
N GLY A 397 6.09 -16.07 -24.39
CA GLY A 397 7.14 -16.04 -25.41
C GLY A 397 7.49 -14.63 -25.86
N GLY A 398 8.68 -14.17 -25.46
CA GLY A 398 9.23 -12.88 -25.85
C GLY A 398 10.76 -12.89 -25.85
N LYS A 399 11.38 -11.73 -26.12
CA LYS A 399 12.85 -11.63 -26.12
C LYS A 399 13.47 -11.99 -24.76
N ALA A 400 12.77 -11.67 -23.66
CA ALA A 400 13.26 -11.83 -22.30
C ALA A 400 12.78 -13.11 -21.58
N TYR A 401 11.81 -13.86 -22.12
CA TYR A 401 11.32 -15.11 -21.53
C TYR A 401 10.98 -16.13 -22.61
N ARG A 402 11.58 -17.33 -22.53
CA ARG A 402 11.41 -18.41 -23.51
C ARG A 402 11.14 -19.74 -22.81
N LEU A 403 9.98 -20.34 -23.05
CA LEU A 403 9.60 -21.61 -22.43
C LEU A 403 9.38 -22.70 -23.49
N ASP A 404 10.08 -23.83 -23.33
CA ASP A 404 9.78 -25.06 -24.06
C ASP A 404 8.82 -25.93 -23.26
N ILE A 405 7.73 -26.37 -23.89
CA ILE A 405 6.76 -27.26 -23.24
C ILE A 405 6.94 -28.65 -23.82
N VAL A 406 7.24 -29.61 -22.94
CA VAL A 406 7.36 -31.03 -23.28
C VAL A 406 6.13 -31.82 -22.78
N PRO A 407 5.88 -33.03 -23.32
CA PRO A 407 4.78 -33.88 -22.85
C PRO A 407 4.81 -34.08 -21.32
N PRO A 408 3.65 -34.24 -20.65
CA PRO A 408 3.55 -34.31 -19.18
C PRO A 408 4.42 -35.40 -18.52
N GLN A 409 4.80 -36.44 -19.26
CA GLN A 409 5.63 -37.54 -18.77
C GLN A 409 6.97 -37.67 -19.51
N ALA A 410 7.40 -36.63 -20.22
CA ALA A 410 8.67 -36.62 -20.96
C ALA A 410 9.85 -36.98 -20.03
N PRO A 411 10.74 -37.91 -20.39
CA PRO A 411 11.87 -38.30 -19.53
C PRO A 411 12.74 -37.10 -19.13
N LEU A 412 13.27 -37.09 -17.90
CA LEU A 412 14.12 -35.99 -17.40
C LEU A 412 15.36 -35.76 -18.29
N LEU A 413 15.91 -36.83 -18.85
CA LEU A 413 17.02 -36.73 -19.80
C LEU A 413 16.63 -35.98 -21.09
N GLU A 414 15.39 -36.11 -21.56
CA GLU A 414 14.90 -35.33 -22.70
C GLU A 414 14.87 -33.85 -22.33
N MET A 415 14.29 -33.50 -21.18
CA MET A 415 14.23 -32.12 -20.71
C MET A 415 15.62 -31.50 -20.59
N VAL A 416 16.58 -32.21 -20.02
CA VAL A 416 17.98 -31.76 -19.90
C VAL A 416 18.60 -31.52 -21.28
N LYS A 417 18.34 -32.41 -22.27
CA LYS A 417 18.80 -32.20 -23.65
C LYS A 417 18.18 -30.95 -24.28
N ARG A 418 16.89 -30.71 -24.05
CA ARG A 418 16.19 -29.51 -24.54
C ARG A 418 16.73 -28.23 -23.92
N GLN A 419 16.89 -28.20 -22.59
CA GLN A 419 17.48 -27.07 -21.87
C GLN A 419 18.88 -26.75 -22.39
N ARG A 420 19.72 -27.78 -22.60
CA ARG A 420 21.07 -27.60 -23.17
C ARG A 420 21.03 -27.02 -24.58
N LYS A 421 20.11 -27.49 -25.43
CA LYS A 421 19.92 -26.96 -26.79
C LYS A 421 19.50 -25.48 -26.74
N HIS A 422 18.59 -25.12 -25.83
CA HIS A 422 18.11 -23.75 -25.65
C HIS A 422 19.23 -22.82 -25.21
N LEU A 423 20.01 -23.20 -24.20
CA LEU A 423 21.18 -22.45 -23.74
C LEU A 423 22.27 -22.34 -24.81
N GLY A 424 22.52 -23.41 -25.56
CA GLY A 424 23.44 -23.39 -26.70
C GLY A 424 23.02 -22.42 -27.80
N ALA A 425 21.72 -22.29 -28.07
CA ALA A 425 21.21 -21.29 -29.01
C ALA A 425 21.32 -19.86 -28.45
N ALA A 426 21.00 -19.66 -27.18
CA ALA A 426 21.09 -18.36 -26.52
C ALA A 426 22.52 -17.82 -26.45
N TRP A 427 23.53 -18.66 -26.19
CA TRP A 427 24.93 -18.20 -26.19
C TRP A 427 25.46 -17.81 -27.58
N LYS A 428 24.87 -18.35 -28.65
CA LYS A 428 25.17 -17.90 -30.02
C LYS A 428 24.53 -16.54 -30.31
N GLU A 429 23.33 -16.32 -29.80
CA GLU A 429 22.59 -15.06 -29.95
C GLU A 429 23.17 -13.94 -29.08
N PHE A 430 23.67 -14.27 -27.88
CA PHE A 430 24.19 -13.33 -26.89
C PHE A 430 25.63 -13.68 -26.47
N PRO A 431 26.64 -13.31 -27.28
CA PRO A 431 28.05 -13.55 -26.93
C PRO A 431 28.45 -12.87 -25.62
N GLY A 432 29.19 -13.57 -24.76
CA GLY A 432 29.71 -13.04 -23.49
C GLY A 432 28.73 -13.09 -22.30
N VAL A 433 27.48 -13.47 -22.54
CA VAL A 433 26.48 -13.66 -21.49
C VAL A 433 26.70 -14.98 -20.75
N HIS A 434 26.67 -14.96 -19.43
CA HIS A 434 26.83 -16.14 -18.58
C HIS A 434 25.55 -16.48 -17.83
N LEU A 435 25.47 -17.72 -17.36
CA LEU A 435 24.36 -18.21 -16.57
C LEU A 435 24.52 -17.77 -15.10
N ILE A 436 23.45 -17.29 -14.48
CA ILE A 436 23.38 -16.97 -13.06
C ILE A 436 22.72 -18.16 -12.35
N VAL A 437 23.51 -18.92 -11.59
CA VAL A 437 23.05 -20.09 -10.84
C VAL A 437 22.85 -19.71 -9.37
N PRO A 438 21.65 -19.92 -8.79
CA PRO A 438 21.41 -19.56 -7.40
C PRO A 438 22.24 -20.44 -6.45
N GLN A 439 22.77 -19.83 -5.39
CA GLN A 439 23.56 -20.51 -4.36
C GLN A 439 22.71 -20.98 -3.18
N ASP A 440 21.54 -20.37 -2.98
CA ASP A 440 20.57 -20.73 -1.94
C ASP A 440 19.12 -20.44 -2.38
N LEU A 441 18.17 -20.62 -1.47
CA LEU A 441 16.75 -20.36 -1.73
C LEU A 441 16.44 -18.87 -1.88
N THR A 442 17.23 -17.98 -1.27
CA THR A 442 17.06 -16.53 -1.38
C THR A 442 17.43 -16.06 -2.78
N ASP A 443 18.56 -16.51 -3.31
CA ASP A 443 18.94 -16.26 -4.71
C ASP A 443 17.87 -16.77 -5.68
N LEU A 444 17.33 -17.97 -5.43
CA LEU A 444 16.28 -18.54 -6.28
C LEU A 444 14.98 -17.73 -6.25
N GLU A 445 14.58 -17.26 -5.06
CA GLU A 445 13.44 -16.36 -4.88
C GLU A 445 13.63 -15.08 -5.71
N GLU A 446 14.81 -14.45 -5.64
CA GLU A 446 15.12 -13.26 -6.42
C GLU A 446 15.03 -13.52 -7.93
N GLN A 447 15.58 -14.63 -8.41
CA GLN A 447 15.47 -15.01 -9.83
C GLN A 447 14.02 -15.19 -10.26
N TRP A 448 13.19 -15.81 -9.42
CA TRP A 448 11.76 -16.01 -9.69
C TRP A 448 11.02 -14.66 -9.75
N VAL A 449 11.30 -13.73 -8.84
CA VAL A 449 10.72 -12.39 -8.84
C VAL A 449 11.11 -11.61 -10.10
N ARG A 450 12.38 -11.69 -10.53
CA ARG A 450 12.82 -11.07 -11.78
C ARG A 450 12.15 -11.69 -13.00
N ARG A 451 12.00 -13.02 -13.04
CA ARG A 451 11.27 -13.73 -14.09
C ARG A 451 9.82 -13.27 -14.17
N ASN A 452 9.13 -13.18 -13.03
CA ASN A 452 7.74 -12.72 -12.97
C ASN A 452 7.62 -11.25 -13.42
N SER A 453 8.61 -10.42 -13.10
CA SER A 453 8.68 -9.03 -13.57
C SER A 453 8.83 -8.94 -15.09
N ALA A 454 9.68 -9.79 -15.69
CA ALA A 454 9.82 -9.88 -17.14
C ALA A 454 8.53 -10.37 -17.82
N ARG A 455 7.87 -11.40 -17.25
CA ARG A 455 6.56 -11.89 -17.70
C ARG A 455 5.52 -10.77 -17.67
N LYS A 456 5.44 -10.02 -16.56
CA LYS A 456 4.52 -8.89 -16.39
C LYS A 456 4.78 -7.79 -17.42
N ALA A 457 6.03 -7.37 -17.61
CA ALA A 457 6.38 -6.34 -18.60
C ALA A 457 5.99 -6.75 -20.02
N HIS A 458 6.21 -8.02 -20.36
CA HIS A 458 5.78 -8.58 -21.65
C HIS A 458 4.26 -8.58 -21.81
N ARG A 459 3.51 -8.94 -20.76
CA ARG A 459 2.03 -8.84 -20.77
C ARG A 459 1.56 -7.41 -20.94
N GLN A 460 2.14 -6.45 -20.21
CA GLN A 460 1.78 -5.03 -20.34
C GLN A 460 2.00 -4.50 -21.76
N ALA A 461 3.06 -4.93 -22.44
CA ALA A 461 3.31 -4.54 -23.83
C ALA A 461 2.26 -5.07 -24.83
N LEU A 462 1.49 -6.09 -24.43
CA LEU A 462 0.44 -6.72 -25.22
C LEU A 462 -0.96 -6.39 -24.68
N ASP A 463 -1.08 -5.38 -23.83
CA ASP A 463 -2.31 -5.04 -23.12
C ASP A 463 -2.92 -6.25 -22.36
N TYR A 464 -2.04 -6.98 -21.69
CA TYR A 464 -2.27 -8.16 -20.84
C TYR A 464 -2.71 -9.44 -21.54
N VAL A 465 -3.53 -9.39 -22.58
CA VAL A 465 -3.98 -10.55 -23.35
C VAL A 465 -4.20 -10.17 -24.81
N THR A 466 -3.71 -11.00 -25.73
CA THR A 466 -3.99 -10.83 -27.15
C THR A 466 -5.36 -11.41 -27.53
N GLU A 467 -5.98 -10.91 -28.61
CA GLU A 467 -7.27 -11.45 -29.09
C GLU A 467 -7.18 -12.96 -29.40
N GLU A 468 -6.05 -13.42 -29.96
CA GLU A 468 -5.83 -14.84 -30.26
C GLU A 468 -5.78 -15.68 -28.98
N GLU A 469 -5.06 -15.23 -27.95
CA GLU A 469 -5.03 -15.88 -26.65
C GLU A 469 -6.42 -15.89 -25.99
N LEU A 470 -7.14 -14.77 -26.08
CA LEU A 470 -8.48 -14.64 -25.52
C LEU A 470 -9.48 -15.56 -26.24
N ARG A 471 -9.39 -15.66 -27.58
CA ARG A 471 -10.20 -16.59 -28.39
C ARG A 471 -9.89 -18.05 -28.08
N ARG A 472 -8.62 -18.40 -27.89
CA ARG A 472 -8.20 -19.74 -27.44
C ARG A 472 -8.71 -20.05 -26.03
N LEU A 473 -8.68 -19.07 -25.13
CA LEU A 473 -9.10 -19.22 -23.74
C LEU A 473 -10.63 -19.35 -23.59
N LEU A 474 -11.39 -18.51 -24.30
CA LEU A 474 -12.86 -18.48 -24.23
C LEU A 474 -13.51 -19.55 -25.13
N GLY A 475 -12.84 -19.97 -26.21
CA GLY A 475 -13.37 -20.94 -27.17
C GLY A 475 -14.74 -20.51 -27.71
N PRO A 476 -15.78 -21.37 -27.66
CA PRO A 476 -17.13 -21.01 -28.11
C PRO A 476 -17.77 -19.82 -27.38
N GLN A 477 -17.25 -19.44 -26.20
CA GLN A 477 -17.77 -18.31 -25.41
C GLN A 477 -17.10 -16.98 -25.76
N PHE A 478 -16.23 -16.93 -26.78
CA PHE A 478 -15.54 -15.72 -27.17
C PHE A 478 -16.52 -14.59 -27.55
N GLU A 479 -17.41 -14.83 -28.52
CA GLU A 479 -18.39 -13.83 -28.98
C GLU A 479 -19.23 -13.24 -27.84
N PRO A 480 -19.86 -14.02 -26.94
CA PRO A 480 -20.69 -13.45 -25.89
C PRO A 480 -19.92 -12.82 -24.71
N LEU A 481 -18.63 -13.11 -24.51
CA LEU A 481 -17.92 -12.72 -23.27
C LEU A 481 -16.69 -11.82 -23.45
N HIS A 482 -16.04 -11.78 -24.62
CA HIS A 482 -14.74 -11.12 -24.79
C HIS A 482 -14.74 -9.65 -24.28
N ALA A 483 -15.70 -8.84 -24.72
CA ALA A 483 -15.80 -7.43 -24.30
C ALA A 483 -16.01 -7.26 -22.79
N GLN A 484 -16.72 -8.19 -22.14
CA GLN A 484 -16.89 -8.17 -20.68
C GLN A 484 -15.60 -8.57 -19.97
N VAL A 485 -14.87 -9.55 -20.50
CA VAL A 485 -13.57 -9.97 -19.96
C VAL A 485 -12.56 -8.84 -20.02
N ASP A 486 -12.48 -8.13 -21.15
CA ASP A 486 -11.55 -6.99 -21.33
C ASP A 486 -11.87 -5.85 -20.35
N ALA A 487 -13.15 -5.46 -20.25
CA ALA A 487 -13.57 -4.40 -19.32
C ALA A 487 -13.28 -4.76 -17.85
N LEU A 488 -13.50 -6.02 -17.46
CA LEU A 488 -13.21 -6.50 -16.11
C LEU A 488 -11.69 -6.58 -15.86
N LEU A 489 -10.91 -7.00 -16.85
CA LEU A 489 -9.45 -7.04 -16.76
C LEU A 489 -8.87 -5.64 -16.57
N GLU A 490 -9.37 -4.65 -17.31
CA GLU A 490 -8.97 -3.26 -17.17
C GLU A 490 -9.24 -2.74 -15.74
N GLN A 491 -10.41 -3.05 -15.19
CA GLN A 491 -10.75 -2.69 -13.80
C GLN A 491 -9.80 -3.35 -12.79
N LEU A 492 -9.50 -4.64 -12.95
CA LEU A 492 -8.57 -5.37 -12.08
C LEU A 492 -7.15 -4.78 -12.13
N VAL A 493 -6.66 -4.42 -13.32
CA VAL A 493 -5.36 -3.77 -13.53
C VAL A 493 -5.30 -2.40 -12.86
N GLN A 494 -6.40 -1.63 -12.91
CA GLN A 494 -6.52 -0.32 -12.27
C GLN A 494 -6.76 -0.41 -10.75
N GLY A 495 -6.83 -1.61 -10.17
CA GLY A 495 -7.09 -1.82 -8.75
C GLY A 495 -8.53 -1.49 -8.33
N ARG A 496 -9.47 -1.46 -9.28
CA ARG A 496 -10.91 -1.24 -9.03
C ARG A 496 -11.60 -2.58 -8.76
N LEU A 497 -12.59 -2.57 -7.87
CA LEU A 497 -13.46 -3.72 -7.63
C LEU A 497 -14.46 -3.87 -8.80
N PRO A 498 -14.52 -5.03 -9.48
CA PRO A 498 -15.52 -5.30 -10.51
C PRO A 498 -16.93 -5.55 -9.99
#